data_AF-A0A968TLA6-F1
#
_entry.id   AF-A0A968TLA6-F1
#
_cell.length_a   1.000
_cell.length_b   1.000
_cell.length_c   1.000
_cell.angle_alpha   90.00
_cell.angle_beta   90.00
_cell.angle_gamma   90.00
#
_symmetry.space_group_name_H-M   'P 1'
#
loop_
_entity.id
_entity.type
_entity.pdbx_description
1 polymer ?
#
loop_
_entity_poly.entity_id
_entity_poly.type
_entity_poly.pdbx_seq_one_letter_code
_entity_poly.pdbx_strand_id
1 'polypeptide(L)'
;MNNFQLIKLKFGSVPVHFGELGIGLEESKERVHSDTLFSAWVSSYARLFDKEAVELLLAKFLENPPVRMSSTFIYRQISERTIFYLPKPLRFPINYRHCKDLKFFKTYKGINYLPLEIWQRWYQGEGFTTNDAQELINKTNKIDGEFNELKNAGTFNYKDAFYASILPKVAIDRVNSTSNIYHTKFIQYRHEKYNQSGLYFLLKIHCDDKELIEKLKVALFILGEQGLGGERTSGAGQFQAEWLDLPAIWQSVINFSDTNQHHCLFSMFWDNDQS
;
A
#
# COMPACT_ATOMS: atom_id res chain seq x y z
N MET A 1 14.83 -20.52 5.95
CA MET A 1 13.39 -20.19 5.93
C MET A 1 13.26 -18.79 5.38
N ASN A 2 12.24 -18.48 4.57
CA ASN A 2 12.09 -17.14 4.04
C ASN A 2 11.54 -16.25 5.16
N ASN A 3 12.35 -15.32 5.69
CA ASN A 3 11.98 -14.52 6.86
C ASN A 3 10.96 -13.40 6.56
N PHE A 4 10.07 -13.61 5.59
CA PHE A 4 9.10 -12.63 5.14
C PHE A 4 7.69 -13.06 5.50
N GLN A 5 6.93 -12.14 6.06
CA GLN A 5 5.50 -12.26 6.26
C GLN A 5 4.77 -11.22 5.44
N LEU A 6 3.60 -11.59 4.92
CA LEU A 6 2.67 -10.68 4.26
C LEU A 6 1.52 -10.42 5.22
N ILE A 7 1.32 -9.15 5.56
CA ILE A 7 0.24 -8.76 6.47
C ILE A 7 -0.82 -8.03 5.65
N LYS A 8 -2.05 -8.55 5.65
CA LYS A 8 -3.22 -7.86 5.08
C LYS A 8 -3.97 -7.09 6.16
N LEU A 9 -4.37 -5.86 5.86
CA LEU A 9 -5.22 -5.00 6.65
C LEU A 9 -6.59 -4.95 5.99
N LYS A 10 -7.57 -5.64 6.59
CA LYS A 10 -8.95 -5.75 6.12
C LYS A 10 -9.80 -4.69 6.81
N PHE A 11 -10.23 -3.66 6.08
CA PHE A 11 -11.04 -2.57 6.62
C PHE A 11 -12.55 -2.87 6.61
N GLY A 12 -13.00 -3.89 5.86
CA GLY A 12 -14.42 -4.22 5.77
C GLY A 12 -15.26 -3.02 5.28
N SER A 13 -16.37 -2.74 5.97
CA SER A 13 -17.24 -1.59 5.68
C SER A 13 -16.75 -0.28 6.31
N VAL A 14 -15.58 -0.27 6.96
CA VAL A 14 -15.05 0.91 7.65
C VAL A 14 -14.26 1.77 6.65
N PRO A 15 -14.57 3.09 6.55
CA PRO A 15 -13.81 3.98 5.70
C PRO A 15 -12.52 4.43 6.38
N VAL A 16 -11.58 4.92 5.58
CA VAL A 16 -10.31 5.47 6.05
C VAL A 16 -10.16 6.94 5.65
N HIS A 17 -9.47 7.70 6.49
CA HIS A 17 -9.03 9.05 6.16
C HIS A 17 -7.53 9.15 6.38
N PHE A 18 -6.77 9.15 5.29
CA PHE A 18 -5.31 9.31 5.29
C PHE A 18 -4.98 10.71 4.77
N GLY A 19 -5.15 11.69 5.65
CA GLY A 19 -4.77 13.08 5.38
C GLY A 19 -3.24 13.27 5.38
N GLU A 20 -2.76 14.23 4.59
CA GLU A 20 -1.37 14.70 4.61
C GLU A 20 -1.29 16.07 5.28
N LEU A 21 -0.18 16.34 5.97
CA LEU A 21 0.08 17.65 6.56
C LEU A 21 0.09 18.73 5.47
N GLY A 22 -0.69 19.79 5.65
CA GLY A 22 -0.78 20.93 4.71
C GLY A 22 -1.78 20.75 3.58
N ILE A 23 -2.39 19.57 3.44
CA ILE A 23 -3.48 19.31 2.52
C ILE A 23 -4.74 19.17 3.37
N GLY A 24 -5.67 20.12 3.30
CA GLY A 24 -6.85 20.16 4.17
C GLY A 24 -7.65 18.85 4.19
N LEU A 25 -8.62 18.73 5.11
CA LEU A 25 -9.46 17.53 5.30
C LEU A 25 -10.19 17.03 4.04
N GLU A 26 -10.26 17.87 3.00
CA GLU A 26 -10.86 17.59 1.71
C GLU A 26 -10.08 16.58 0.86
N GLU A 27 -8.81 16.30 1.19
CA GLU A 27 -8.02 15.26 0.53
C GLU A 27 -7.71 14.09 1.47
N SER A 28 -7.69 12.90 0.87
CA SER A 28 -7.26 11.67 1.52
C SER A 28 -6.57 10.82 0.46
N LYS A 29 -5.42 10.26 0.82
CA LYS A 29 -4.74 9.23 0.03
C LYS A 29 -5.46 7.90 0.19
N GLU A 30 -5.21 6.99 -0.76
CA GLU A 30 -5.76 5.63 -0.75
C GLU A 30 -4.94 4.63 0.06
N ARG A 31 -3.79 5.03 0.60
CA ARG A 31 -2.89 4.19 1.40
C ARG A 31 -1.99 5.06 2.29
N VAL A 32 -1.34 4.43 3.27
CA VAL A 32 -0.31 5.09 4.10
C VAL A 32 1.09 4.57 3.77
N HIS A 33 2.09 5.42 4.00
CA HIS A 33 3.49 5.06 3.82
C HIS A 33 4.05 4.34 5.07
N SER A 34 5.25 3.77 4.95
CA SER A 34 5.88 2.97 6.00
C SER A 34 6.18 3.75 7.28
N ASP A 35 6.50 5.03 7.17
CA ASP A 35 6.74 5.96 8.28
C ASP A 35 5.49 6.17 9.15
N THR A 36 4.35 6.40 8.50
CA THR A 36 3.05 6.59 9.17
C THR A 36 2.59 5.28 9.82
N LEU A 37 2.72 4.15 9.10
CA LEU A 37 2.41 2.83 9.64
C LEU A 37 3.30 2.51 10.86
N PHE A 38 4.60 2.72 10.73
CA PHE A 38 5.56 2.48 11.81
C PHE A 38 5.24 3.32 13.05
N SER A 39 5.01 4.62 12.86
CA SER A 39 4.69 5.54 13.95
C SER A 39 3.40 5.14 14.66
N ALA A 40 2.36 4.76 13.91
CA ALA A 40 1.10 4.29 14.48
C ALA A 40 1.25 2.96 15.23
N TRP A 41 2.04 2.04 14.69
CA TRP A 41 2.28 0.72 15.29
C TRP A 41 3.10 0.82 16.57
N VAL A 42 4.19 1.59 16.57
CA VAL A 42 5.00 1.86 17.76
C VAL A 42 4.21 2.63 18.82
N SER A 43 3.36 3.59 18.41
CA SER A 43 2.47 4.28 19.34
C SER A 43 1.46 3.34 20.00
N SER A 44 0.95 2.35 19.26
CA SER A 44 0.10 1.30 19.82
C SER A 44 0.88 0.41 20.78
N TYR A 45 2.10 0.02 20.41
CA TYR A 45 3.01 -0.76 21.26
C TYR A 45 3.30 -0.03 22.60
N ALA A 46 3.60 1.27 22.55
CA ALA A 46 3.89 2.08 23.73
C ALA A 46 2.69 2.30 24.67
N ARG A 47 1.45 2.06 24.19
CA ARG A 47 0.25 2.09 25.05
C ARG A 47 0.03 0.77 25.79
N LEU A 48 0.64 -0.32 25.33
CA LEU A 48 0.44 -1.67 25.86
C LEU A 48 1.57 -2.12 26.78
N PHE A 49 2.77 -1.64 26.53
CA PHE A 49 3.98 -2.04 27.25
C PHE A 49 4.61 -0.87 27.99
N ASP A 50 5.45 -1.19 28.96
CA ASP A 50 6.16 -0.20 29.78
C ASP A 50 7.22 0.57 28.98
N LYS A 51 7.73 1.63 29.60
CA LYS A 51 8.69 2.55 28.99
C LYS A 51 9.97 1.81 28.59
N GLU A 52 10.45 0.92 29.44
CA GLU A 52 11.66 0.13 29.24
C GLU A 52 11.56 -0.76 27.99
N ALA A 53 10.42 -1.43 27.78
CA ALA A 53 10.22 -2.25 26.58
C ALA A 53 10.18 -1.42 25.29
N VAL A 54 9.65 -0.19 25.34
CA VAL A 54 9.62 0.74 24.20
C VAL A 54 11.02 1.24 23.89
N GLU A 55 11.77 1.67 24.90
CA GLU A 55 13.15 2.16 24.73
C GLU A 55 14.05 1.06 24.16
N LEU A 56 13.93 -0.18 24.66
CA LEU A 56 14.65 -1.33 24.12
C LEU A 56 14.30 -1.60 22.65
N LEU A 57 13.01 -1.52 22.30
CA LEU A 57 12.56 -1.69 20.91
C LEU A 57 13.19 -0.63 19.99
N LEU A 58 13.12 0.63 20.38
CA LEU A 58 13.65 1.76 19.61
C LEU A 58 15.18 1.68 19.47
N ALA A 59 15.90 1.31 20.53
CA ALA A 59 17.34 1.07 20.48
C ALA A 59 17.69 0.00 19.45
N LYS A 60 16.95 -1.12 19.42
CA LYS A 60 17.14 -2.16 18.39
C LYS A 60 16.91 -1.60 16.97
N PHE A 61 15.93 -0.72 16.75
CA PHE A 61 15.70 -0.11 15.43
C PHE A 61 16.85 0.80 14.95
N LEU A 62 17.56 1.45 15.87
CA LEU A 62 18.70 2.31 15.56
C LEU A 62 19.97 1.51 15.22
N GLU A 63 20.21 0.40 15.91
CA GLU A 63 21.40 -0.44 15.70
C GLU A 63 21.19 -1.50 14.61
N ASN A 64 20.25 -2.42 14.84
CA ASN A 64 19.96 -3.56 13.99
C ASN A 64 18.46 -3.89 14.06
N PRO A 65 17.64 -3.35 13.14
CA PRO A 65 16.20 -3.39 13.28
C PRO A 65 15.70 -4.84 13.31
N PRO A 66 14.92 -5.22 14.35
CA PRO A 66 14.46 -6.60 14.53
C PRO A 66 13.50 -7.00 13.41
N VAL A 67 12.82 -6.01 12.82
CA VAL A 67 11.98 -6.16 11.64
C VAL A 67 12.20 -5.00 10.68
N ARG A 68 12.05 -5.24 9.38
CA ARG A 68 11.97 -4.19 8.34
C ARG A 68 10.62 -4.29 7.65
N MET A 69 9.98 -3.16 7.37
CA MET A 69 8.66 -3.13 6.75
C MET A 69 8.66 -2.37 5.42
N SER A 70 7.81 -2.80 4.50
CA SER A 70 7.46 -2.00 3.33
C SER A 70 6.45 -0.90 3.70
N SER A 71 6.21 0.02 2.77
CA SER A 71 4.98 0.81 2.77
C SER A 71 3.77 -0.10 2.61
N THR A 72 2.59 0.44 2.94
CA THR A 72 1.36 -0.26 2.57
C THR A 72 1.09 -0.09 1.08
N PHE A 73 0.51 -1.14 0.49
CA PHE A 73 0.04 -1.19 -0.89
C PHE A 73 -1.36 -1.81 -0.94
N ILE A 74 -2.06 -1.65 -2.05
CA ILE A 74 -3.42 -2.18 -2.18
C ILE A 74 -3.39 -3.62 -2.69
N TYR A 75 -4.16 -4.51 -2.07
CA TYR A 75 -4.55 -5.78 -2.67
C TYR A 75 -6.02 -5.75 -3.05
N ARG A 76 -6.38 -6.54 -4.06
CA ARG A 76 -7.77 -6.78 -4.46
C ARG A 76 -7.99 -8.26 -4.69
N GLN A 77 -8.94 -8.83 -3.98
CA GLN A 77 -9.35 -10.23 -4.08
C GLN A 77 -10.68 -10.30 -4.84
N ILE A 78 -10.67 -10.92 -6.02
CA ILE A 78 -11.84 -11.11 -6.87
C ILE A 78 -12.10 -12.61 -6.98
N SER A 79 -13.20 -13.08 -6.39
CA SER A 79 -13.45 -14.50 -6.17
C SER A 79 -12.23 -15.17 -5.50
N GLU A 80 -11.59 -16.15 -6.13
CA GLU A 80 -10.41 -16.85 -5.61
C GLU A 80 -9.07 -16.17 -5.93
N ARG A 81 -9.06 -15.19 -6.84
CA ARG A 81 -7.81 -14.55 -7.28
C ARG A 81 -7.49 -13.34 -6.41
N THR A 82 -6.28 -13.30 -5.86
CA THR A 82 -5.74 -12.09 -5.21
C THR A 82 -4.74 -11.39 -6.13
N ILE A 83 -4.99 -10.11 -6.39
CA ILE A 83 -4.10 -9.21 -7.13
C ILE A 83 -3.40 -8.32 -6.10
N PHE A 84 -2.08 -8.40 -6.03
CA PHE A 84 -1.25 -7.49 -5.25
C PHE A 84 -0.75 -6.37 -6.15
N TYR A 85 -0.98 -5.12 -5.79
CA TYR A 85 -0.48 -3.98 -6.55
C TYR A 85 0.82 -3.45 -5.95
N LEU A 86 1.75 -3.05 -6.81
CA LEU A 86 3.00 -2.36 -6.46
C LEU A 86 3.11 -1.04 -7.23
N PRO A 87 3.77 -0.01 -6.68
CA PRO A 87 3.98 1.24 -7.39
C PRO A 87 4.84 0.99 -8.63
N LYS A 88 4.50 1.65 -9.74
CA LYS A 88 5.31 1.65 -10.95
C LYS A 88 6.64 2.38 -10.66
N PRO A 89 7.80 1.71 -10.79
CA PRO A 89 9.11 2.35 -10.66
C PRO A 89 9.27 3.54 -11.61
N LEU A 90 10.08 4.52 -11.21
CA LEU A 90 10.46 5.64 -12.08
C LEU A 90 11.30 5.19 -13.28
N ARG A 91 12.08 4.11 -13.09
CA ARG A 91 12.83 3.47 -14.16
C ARG A 91 11.88 2.82 -15.16
N PHE A 92 12.24 2.87 -16.44
CA PHE A 92 11.51 2.14 -17.47
C PHE A 92 11.73 0.62 -17.34
N PRO A 93 10.73 -0.19 -17.71
CA PRO A 93 10.87 -1.64 -17.83
C PRO A 93 12.05 -2.10 -18.68
N ILE A 94 12.49 -3.34 -18.47
CA ILE A 94 13.42 -4.01 -19.39
C ILE A 94 12.78 -4.04 -20.78
N ASN A 95 13.56 -3.82 -21.84
CA ASN A 95 13.06 -3.78 -23.23
C ASN A 95 11.99 -2.71 -23.51
N TYR A 96 11.87 -1.69 -22.67
CA TYR A 96 10.95 -0.58 -22.91
C TYR A 96 11.25 0.10 -24.25
N ARG A 97 10.29 0.04 -25.17
CA ARG A 97 10.39 0.74 -26.44
C ARG A 97 9.97 2.18 -26.25
N HIS A 98 10.85 3.12 -26.60
CA HIS A 98 10.48 4.53 -26.75
C HIS A 98 9.52 4.67 -27.94
N CYS A 99 8.25 4.35 -27.71
CA CYS A 99 7.20 4.55 -28.69
C CYS A 99 6.87 6.05 -28.74
N LYS A 100 7.01 6.67 -29.91
CA LYS A 100 6.62 8.08 -30.14
C LYS A 100 5.09 8.27 -30.19
N ASP A 101 4.31 7.20 -30.03
CA ASP A 101 2.86 7.26 -30.04
C ASP A 101 2.33 7.92 -28.75
N LEU A 102 1.66 9.06 -28.92
CA LEU A 102 1.03 9.82 -27.84
C LEU A 102 -0.03 8.98 -27.09
N LYS A 103 -0.71 8.06 -27.78
CA LYS A 103 -1.76 7.20 -27.20
C LYS A 103 -1.17 6.21 -26.21
N PHE A 104 -0.05 5.60 -26.58
CA PHE A 104 0.72 4.74 -25.70
C PHE A 104 1.15 5.51 -24.44
N PHE A 105 1.81 6.66 -24.61
CA PHE A 105 2.36 7.44 -23.51
C PHE A 105 1.28 7.92 -22.53
N LYS A 106 0.09 8.28 -23.03
CA LYS A 106 -1.06 8.68 -22.21
C LYS A 106 -1.47 7.58 -21.22
N THR A 107 -1.66 6.35 -21.71
CA THR A 107 -2.04 5.23 -20.83
C THR A 107 -0.89 4.87 -19.90
N TYR A 108 0.33 4.72 -20.42
CA TYR A 108 1.50 4.32 -19.65
C TYR A 108 1.81 5.30 -18.50
N LYS A 109 1.73 6.61 -18.73
CA LYS A 109 1.92 7.63 -17.70
C LYS A 109 0.80 7.62 -16.66
N GLY A 110 -0.44 7.32 -17.07
CA GLY A 110 -1.59 7.23 -16.16
C GLY A 110 -1.57 6.01 -15.22
N ILE A 111 -0.75 4.99 -15.52
CA ILE A 111 -0.56 3.83 -14.65
C ILE A 111 0.42 4.20 -13.53
N ASN A 112 -0.07 4.28 -12.30
CA ASN A 112 0.75 4.52 -11.12
C ASN A 112 1.10 3.22 -10.37
N TYR A 113 0.30 2.17 -10.56
CA TYR A 113 0.46 0.90 -9.87
C TYR A 113 0.26 -0.25 -10.85
N LEU A 114 1.00 -1.33 -10.64
CA LEU A 114 1.00 -2.53 -11.47
C LEU A 114 0.65 -3.75 -10.62
N PRO A 115 -0.11 -4.72 -11.15
CA PRO A 115 -0.20 -6.06 -10.59
C PRO A 115 1.19 -6.67 -10.45
N LEU A 116 1.42 -7.41 -9.37
CA LEU A 116 2.70 -8.03 -9.04
C LEU A 116 3.27 -8.87 -10.19
N GLU A 117 2.41 -9.63 -10.87
CA GLU A 117 2.75 -10.46 -12.04
C GLU A 117 3.38 -9.61 -13.16
N ILE A 118 2.74 -8.49 -13.48
CA ILE A 118 3.20 -7.56 -14.53
C ILE A 118 4.44 -6.81 -14.06
N TRP A 119 4.48 -6.38 -12.80
CA TRP A 119 5.63 -5.69 -12.21
C TRP A 119 6.87 -6.59 -12.28
N GLN A 120 6.76 -7.85 -11.84
CA GLN A 120 7.87 -8.80 -11.87
C GLN A 120 8.31 -9.06 -13.31
N ARG A 121 7.38 -9.35 -14.22
CA ARG A 121 7.71 -9.58 -15.63
C ARG A 121 8.44 -8.40 -16.26
N TRP A 122 7.95 -7.18 -16.05
CA TRP A 122 8.50 -5.96 -16.66
C TRP A 122 9.87 -5.54 -16.12
N TYR A 123 10.14 -5.77 -14.83
CA TYR A 123 11.33 -5.24 -14.17
C TYR A 123 12.37 -6.30 -13.78
N GLN A 124 11.98 -7.57 -13.69
CA GLN A 124 12.81 -8.67 -13.21
C GLN A 124 12.74 -9.93 -14.10
N GLY A 125 11.87 -9.93 -15.12
CA GLY A 125 11.65 -11.07 -16.00
C GLY A 125 11.99 -10.74 -17.46
N GLU A 126 11.14 -11.24 -18.36
CA GLU A 126 11.29 -11.11 -19.82
C GLU A 126 11.22 -9.64 -20.32
N GLY A 127 10.66 -8.75 -19.51
CA GLY A 127 10.53 -7.33 -19.79
C GLY A 127 9.22 -6.95 -20.46
N PHE A 128 9.23 -5.76 -21.05
CA PHE A 128 8.11 -5.14 -21.73
C PHE A 128 8.03 -5.59 -23.19
N THR A 129 6.84 -5.98 -23.65
CA THR A 129 6.64 -6.58 -24.98
C THR A 129 5.96 -5.63 -25.97
N THR A 130 5.94 -6.00 -27.26
CA THR A 130 5.18 -5.25 -28.28
C THR A 130 3.67 -5.35 -28.05
N ASN A 131 3.21 -6.48 -27.50
CA ASN A 131 1.79 -6.71 -27.17
C ASN A 131 1.34 -5.77 -26.06
N ASP A 132 2.18 -5.53 -25.04
CA ASP A 132 1.91 -4.55 -23.99
C ASP A 132 1.72 -3.14 -24.57
N ALA A 133 2.56 -2.73 -25.52
CA ALA A 133 2.42 -1.44 -26.18
C ALA A 133 1.09 -1.32 -26.92
N GLN A 134 0.72 -2.36 -27.67
CA GLN A 134 -0.54 -2.40 -28.40
C GLN A 134 -1.74 -2.36 -27.45
N GLU A 135 -1.70 -3.10 -26.35
CA GLU A 135 -2.77 -3.10 -25.35
C GLU A 135 -2.95 -1.74 -24.68
N LEU A 136 -1.84 -1.04 -24.38
CA LEU A 136 -1.88 0.32 -23.85
C LEU A 136 -2.48 1.33 -24.85
N ILE A 137 -2.19 1.18 -26.15
CA ILE A 137 -2.80 1.99 -27.22
C ILE A 137 -4.29 1.69 -27.34
N ASN A 138 -4.66 0.41 -27.38
CA ASN A 138 -6.05 -0.06 -27.46
C ASN A 138 -6.88 0.46 -26.28
N LYS A 139 -6.31 0.45 -25.07
CA LYS A 139 -6.95 1.03 -23.87
C LYS A 139 -7.26 2.51 -24.02
N THR A 140 -6.35 3.30 -24.61
CA THR A 140 -6.60 4.73 -24.89
C THR A 140 -7.67 4.91 -25.95
N ASN A 141 -7.66 4.10 -27.01
CA ASN A 141 -8.68 4.15 -28.07
C ASN A 141 -10.04 3.57 -27.64
N LYS A 142 -10.12 2.92 -26.47
CA LYS A 142 -11.30 2.17 -25.98
C LYS A 142 -11.74 1.07 -26.96
N ILE A 143 -10.76 0.42 -27.60
CA ILE A 143 -10.98 -0.69 -28.52
C ILE A 143 -10.64 -1.98 -27.77
N ASP A 144 -11.45 -3.03 -27.94
CA ASP A 144 -11.07 -4.37 -27.49
C ASP A 144 -10.01 -4.92 -28.42
N GLY A 145 -8.84 -5.22 -27.86
CA GLY A 145 -7.72 -5.80 -28.59
C GLY A 145 -7.75 -7.33 -28.56
N GLU A 146 -6.99 -7.94 -29.47
CA GLU A 146 -6.71 -9.38 -29.43
C GLU A 146 -5.87 -9.75 -28.20
N PHE A 147 -4.92 -8.88 -27.81
CA PHE A 147 -4.09 -9.04 -26.61
C PHE A 147 -4.75 -8.39 -25.38
N ASN A 148 -4.94 -9.17 -24.32
CA ASN A 148 -5.62 -8.77 -23.09
C ASN A 148 -4.84 -9.15 -21.83
N GLU A 149 -3.53 -9.32 -21.89
CA GLU A 149 -2.75 -9.81 -20.76
C GLU A 149 -2.73 -8.79 -19.61
N LEU A 150 -2.51 -7.50 -19.90
CA LEU A 150 -2.51 -6.44 -18.90
C LEU A 150 -3.90 -6.25 -18.27
N LYS A 151 -4.95 -6.31 -19.09
CA LYS A 151 -6.36 -6.24 -18.71
C LYS A 151 -6.71 -7.42 -17.81
N ASN A 152 -6.35 -8.64 -18.21
CA ASN A 152 -6.59 -9.85 -17.43
C ASN A 152 -5.81 -9.84 -16.12
N ALA A 153 -4.60 -9.28 -16.08
CA ALA A 153 -3.83 -9.12 -14.85
C ALA A 153 -4.41 -8.05 -13.90
N GLY A 154 -5.37 -7.23 -14.36
CA GLY A 154 -5.99 -6.17 -13.55
C GLY A 154 -5.20 -4.86 -13.55
N THR A 155 -4.34 -4.63 -14.55
CA THR A 155 -3.48 -3.44 -14.66
C THR A 155 -4.26 -2.13 -14.66
N PHE A 156 -5.45 -2.15 -15.26
CA PHE A 156 -6.30 -0.97 -15.38
C PHE A 156 -7.34 -0.86 -14.26
N ASN A 157 -7.33 -1.77 -13.29
CA ASN A 157 -8.38 -1.93 -12.27
C ASN A 157 -7.96 -1.49 -10.87
N TYR A 158 -6.80 -0.83 -10.71
CA TYR A 158 -6.35 -0.33 -9.41
C TYR A 158 -7.40 0.57 -8.74
N LYS A 159 -7.98 1.51 -9.50
CA LYS A 159 -9.01 2.44 -8.99
C LYS A 159 -10.33 1.76 -8.63
N ASP A 160 -10.57 0.54 -9.10
CA ASP A 160 -11.80 -0.19 -8.77
C ASP A 160 -11.71 -0.82 -7.36
N ALA A 161 -10.52 -0.88 -6.77
CA ALA A 161 -10.28 -1.43 -5.45
C ALA A 161 -10.80 -0.52 -4.33
N PHE A 162 -11.21 0.71 -4.60
CA PHE A 162 -11.77 1.61 -3.59
C PHE A 162 -12.66 2.65 -4.25
N TYR A 163 -13.44 3.37 -3.45
CA TYR A 163 -14.13 4.56 -3.89
C TYR A 163 -13.94 5.67 -2.87
N ALA A 164 -13.96 6.91 -3.36
CA ALA A 164 -13.87 8.08 -2.50
C ALA A 164 -15.26 8.65 -2.27
N SER A 165 -15.57 9.02 -1.03
CA SER A 165 -16.78 9.76 -0.65
C SER A 165 -16.39 11.03 0.09
N ILE A 166 -17.07 12.13 -0.22
CA ILE A 166 -16.87 13.40 0.47
C ILE A 166 -18.05 13.60 1.42
N LEU A 167 -17.76 13.75 2.70
CA LEU A 167 -18.76 13.99 3.74
C LEU A 167 -18.69 15.48 4.14
N PRO A 168 -19.76 16.26 3.92
CA PRO A 168 -19.85 17.60 4.48
C PRO A 168 -20.05 17.50 6.00
N LYS A 169 -19.29 18.30 6.73
CA LYS A 169 -19.37 18.46 8.19
C LYS A 169 -19.56 19.93 8.53
N VAL A 170 -20.07 20.19 9.73
CA VAL A 170 -20.28 21.54 10.24
C VAL A 170 -19.51 21.70 11.55
N ALA A 171 -18.76 22.80 11.64
CA ALA A 171 -18.24 23.29 12.91
C ALA A 171 -19.19 24.38 13.40
N ILE A 172 -19.77 24.19 14.58
CA ILE A 172 -20.67 25.17 15.22
C ILE A 172 -19.91 25.79 16.38
N ASP A 173 -19.77 27.11 16.34
CA ASP A 173 -19.23 27.89 17.45
C ASP A 173 -20.18 27.82 18.66
N ARG A 174 -19.63 27.48 19.83
CA ARG A 174 -20.41 27.24 21.05
C ARG A 174 -20.99 28.52 21.68
N VAL A 175 -20.48 29.69 21.34
CA VAL A 175 -20.89 30.98 21.93
C VAL A 175 -21.93 31.65 21.06
N ASN A 176 -21.66 31.78 19.76
CA ASN A 176 -22.51 32.55 18.84
C ASN A 176 -23.34 31.66 17.89
N SER A 177 -23.21 30.33 17.96
CA SER A 177 -23.88 29.37 17.07
C SER A 177 -23.59 29.60 15.58
N THR A 178 -22.49 30.27 15.24
CA THR A 178 -22.05 30.44 13.83
C THR A 178 -21.63 29.09 13.29
N SER A 179 -22.08 28.78 12.07
CA SER A 179 -21.78 27.52 11.39
C SER A 179 -20.74 27.71 10.28
N ASN A 180 -19.73 26.86 10.26
CA ASN A 180 -18.73 26.77 9.19
C ASN A 180 -18.78 25.36 8.59
N ILE A 181 -19.00 25.29 7.28
CA ILE A 181 -19.02 24.03 6.55
C ILE A 181 -17.59 23.67 6.14
N TYR A 182 -17.21 22.42 6.33
CA TYR A 182 -15.98 21.85 5.81
C TYR A 182 -16.25 20.44 5.27
N HIS A 183 -15.41 19.97 4.36
CA HIS A 183 -15.56 18.64 3.79
C HIS A 183 -14.47 17.71 4.31
N THR A 184 -14.83 16.45 4.50
CA THR A 184 -13.89 15.38 4.84
C THR A 184 -13.98 14.31 3.77
N LYS A 185 -12.85 13.99 3.13
CA LYS A 185 -12.79 12.91 2.15
C LYS A 185 -12.44 11.59 2.83
N PHE A 186 -13.24 10.58 2.56
CA PHE A 186 -13.04 9.22 3.00
C PHE A 186 -12.77 8.31 1.81
N ILE A 187 -11.93 7.30 2.03
CA ILE A 187 -11.70 6.20 1.10
C ILE A 187 -12.34 4.94 1.67
N GLN A 188 -13.17 4.28 0.89
CA GLN A 188 -13.76 3.00 1.25
C GLN A 188 -13.20 1.90 0.35
N TYR A 189 -12.63 0.86 0.96
CA TYR A 189 -12.22 -0.33 0.24
C TYR A 189 -13.41 -1.23 -0.07
N ARG A 190 -13.26 -2.05 -1.11
CA ARG A 190 -14.22 -3.08 -1.50
C ARG A 190 -14.33 -4.12 -0.39
N HIS A 191 -15.55 -4.51 -0.08
CA HIS A 191 -15.87 -5.44 1.00
C HIS A 191 -17.00 -6.38 0.63
N GLU A 192 -17.35 -6.45 -0.66
CA GLU A 192 -18.33 -7.36 -1.20
C GLU A 192 -17.79 -8.81 -1.15
N LYS A 193 -18.67 -9.81 -0.98
CA LYS A 193 -18.29 -11.23 -0.75
C LYS A 193 -17.26 -11.79 -1.74
N TYR A 194 -17.35 -11.40 -3.01
CA TYR A 194 -16.47 -11.86 -4.10
C TYR A 194 -15.57 -10.76 -4.67
N ASN A 195 -15.51 -9.60 -4.01
CA ASN A 195 -14.67 -8.48 -4.40
C ASN A 195 -14.27 -7.73 -3.13
N GLN A 196 -13.15 -8.12 -2.54
CA GLN A 196 -12.62 -7.49 -1.34
C GLN A 196 -11.31 -6.79 -1.68
N SER A 197 -11.01 -5.72 -0.96
CA SER A 197 -9.72 -5.06 -1.05
C SER A 197 -9.35 -4.47 0.29
N GLY A 198 -8.10 -4.03 0.37
CA GLY A 198 -7.56 -3.42 1.56
C GLY A 198 -6.10 -3.11 1.34
N LEU A 199 -5.39 -2.91 2.44
CA LEU A 199 -3.96 -2.67 2.40
C LEU A 199 -3.20 -3.95 2.73
N TYR A 200 -1.99 -4.10 2.19
CA TYR A 200 -1.05 -5.08 2.66
C TYR A 200 0.34 -4.45 2.76
N PHE A 201 1.19 -5.02 3.60
CA PHE A 201 2.60 -4.69 3.65
C PHE A 201 3.42 -5.95 3.90
N LEU A 202 4.70 -5.88 3.58
CA LEU A 202 5.66 -6.94 3.84
C LEU A 202 6.43 -6.63 5.11
N LEU A 203 6.63 -7.64 5.93
CA LEU A 203 7.48 -7.58 7.11
C LEU A 203 8.61 -8.61 6.96
N LYS A 204 9.84 -8.12 6.92
CA LYS A 204 11.04 -8.95 7.00
C LYS A 204 11.47 -9.05 8.45
N ILE A 205 11.50 -10.26 8.99
CA ILE A 205 11.91 -10.54 10.36
C ILE A 205 13.41 -10.87 10.38
N HIS A 206 14.16 -10.19 11.23
CA HIS A 206 15.60 -10.36 11.37
C HIS A 206 16.02 -10.99 12.71
N CYS A 207 15.09 -11.11 13.66
CA CYS A 207 15.34 -11.71 14.97
C CYS A 207 14.58 -13.03 15.15
N ASP A 208 15.12 -13.90 16.00
CA ASP A 208 14.45 -15.12 16.48
C ASP A 208 13.67 -14.89 17.79
N ASP A 209 13.52 -13.62 18.19
CA ASP A 209 12.83 -13.18 19.41
C ASP A 209 11.31 -13.33 19.25
N LYS A 210 10.81 -14.55 19.51
CA LYS A 210 9.38 -14.88 19.37
C LYS A 210 8.49 -14.01 20.27
N GLU A 211 8.97 -13.65 21.46
CA GLU A 211 8.20 -12.82 22.38
C GLU A 211 7.98 -11.42 21.80
N LEU A 212 9.04 -10.81 21.23
CA LEU A 212 8.91 -9.54 20.54
C LEU A 212 7.92 -9.60 19.37
N ILE A 213 7.96 -10.66 18.56
CA ILE A 213 7.04 -10.82 17.43
C ILE A 213 5.58 -10.93 17.92
N GLU A 214 5.32 -11.67 18.99
CA GLU A 214 3.97 -11.73 19.59
C GLU A 214 3.52 -10.36 20.14
N LYS A 215 4.41 -9.62 20.81
CA LYS A 215 4.10 -8.25 21.26
C LYS A 215 3.77 -7.32 20.08
N LEU A 216 4.51 -7.42 18.98
CA LEU A 216 4.23 -6.67 17.75
C LEU A 216 2.88 -7.05 17.13
N LYS A 217 2.52 -8.34 17.11
CA LYS A 217 1.18 -8.79 16.66
C LYS A 217 0.07 -8.20 17.51
N VAL A 218 0.20 -8.26 18.84
CA VAL A 218 -0.79 -7.67 19.77
C VAL A 218 -0.89 -6.16 19.56
N ALA A 219 0.22 -5.46 19.41
CA ALA A 219 0.22 -4.02 19.12
C ALA A 219 -0.49 -3.69 17.79
N LEU A 220 -0.31 -4.51 16.75
CA LEU A 220 -0.99 -4.32 15.46
C LEU A 220 -2.49 -4.62 15.57
N PHE A 221 -2.87 -5.65 16.32
CA PHE A 221 -4.27 -5.97 16.61
C PHE A 221 -4.96 -4.79 17.30
N ILE A 222 -4.35 -4.24 18.36
CA ILE A 222 -4.89 -3.08 19.07
C ILE A 222 -4.91 -1.83 18.18
N LEU A 223 -3.92 -1.65 17.30
CA LEU A 223 -3.96 -0.57 16.30
C LEU A 223 -5.19 -0.73 15.37
N GLY A 224 -5.53 -1.96 14.99
CA GLY A 224 -6.73 -2.30 14.23
C GLY A 224 -8.02 -1.86 14.90
N GLU A 225 -8.14 -2.10 16.21
CA GLU A 225 -9.31 -1.70 17.01
C GLU A 225 -9.41 -0.16 17.18
N GLN A 226 -8.27 0.51 17.32
CA GLN A 226 -8.25 1.97 17.50
C GLN A 226 -8.30 2.76 16.18
N GLY A 227 -8.04 2.11 15.06
CA GLY A 227 -7.99 2.70 13.73
C GLY A 227 -6.66 3.35 13.33
N LEU A 228 -6.38 3.33 12.03
CA LEU A 228 -5.23 3.94 11.35
C LEU A 228 -5.65 5.19 10.58
N GLY A 229 -4.86 6.27 10.69
CA GLY A 229 -5.14 7.55 10.01
C GLY A 229 -5.88 8.57 10.89
N GLY A 230 -6.50 9.55 10.24
CA GLY A 230 -7.34 10.56 10.90
C GLY A 230 -8.79 10.10 11.06
N GLU A 231 -9.63 10.94 11.68
CA GLU A 231 -11.06 10.67 11.88
C GLU A 231 -11.39 9.39 12.70
N ARG A 232 -10.41 8.91 13.47
CA ARG A 232 -10.53 7.71 14.34
C ARG A 232 -11.65 7.84 15.37
N THR A 233 -11.86 9.04 15.91
CA THR A 233 -12.95 9.33 16.86
C THR A 233 -14.33 9.23 16.23
N SER A 234 -14.43 9.36 14.90
CA SER A 234 -15.64 9.17 14.12
C SER A 234 -15.79 7.71 13.64
N GLY A 235 -14.93 6.79 14.11
CA GLY A 235 -14.93 5.38 13.74
C GLY A 235 -14.16 5.03 12.46
N ALA A 236 -13.38 5.96 11.89
CA ALA A 236 -12.61 5.70 10.69
C ALA A 236 -11.31 4.91 10.97
N GLY A 237 -10.85 4.16 9.97
CA GLY A 237 -9.53 3.55 9.99
C GLY A 237 -9.43 2.20 10.70
N GLN A 238 -10.49 1.66 11.29
CA GLN A 238 -10.45 0.34 11.94
C GLN A 238 -10.22 -0.78 10.92
N PHE A 239 -9.44 -1.79 11.30
CA PHE A 239 -9.12 -2.91 10.43
C PHE A 239 -8.83 -4.19 11.22
N GLN A 240 -8.93 -5.33 10.54
CA GLN A 240 -8.44 -6.62 11.02
C GLN A 240 -7.13 -6.96 10.30
N ALA A 241 -6.08 -7.25 11.08
CA ALA A 241 -4.79 -7.69 10.56
C ALA A 241 -4.77 -9.21 10.38
N GLU A 242 -4.43 -9.66 9.18
CA GLU A 242 -4.22 -11.07 8.85
C GLU A 242 -2.75 -11.29 8.50
N TRP A 243 -2.08 -12.15 9.27
CA TRP A 243 -0.68 -12.49 9.11
C TRP A 243 -0.56 -13.76 8.27
N LEU A 244 0.08 -13.67 7.11
CA LEU A 244 0.21 -14.75 6.16
C LEU A 244 1.68 -15.04 5.87
N ASP A 245 1.97 -16.30 5.60
CA ASP A 245 3.20 -16.67 4.92
C ASP A 245 3.26 -16.00 3.55
N LEU A 246 4.46 -15.68 3.11
CA LEU A 246 4.66 -15.02 1.84
C LEU A 246 4.19 -15.92 0.67
N PRO A 247 3.20 -15.50 -0.13
CA PRO A 247 2.70 -16.30 -1.24
C PRO A 247 3.79 -16.60 -2.29
N ALA A 248 3.69 -17.72 -3.00
CA ALA A 248 4.69 -18.16 -3.98
C ALA A 248 5.00 -17.10 -5.06
N ILE A 249 3.99 -16.34 -5.50
CA ILE A 249 4.13 -15.26 -6.47
C ILE A 249 5.11 -14.16 -6.04
N TRP A 250 5.35 -13.97 -4.74
CA TRP A 250 6.32 -13.02 -4.22
C TRP A 250 7.74 -13.57 -4.16
N GLN A 251 7.92 -14.89 -4.16
CA GLN A 251 9.25 -15.49 -4.03
C GLN A 251 10.15 -15.09 -5.21
N SER A 252 9.60 -15.01 -6.42
CA SER A 252 10.34 -14.52 -7.60
C SER A 252 10.82 -13.08 -7.43
N VAL A 253 10.03 -12.23 -6.76
CA VAL A 253 10.35 -10.82 -6.54
C VAL A 253 11.40 -10.63 -5.46
N ILE A 254 11.29 -11.38 -4.37
CA ILE A 254 12.16 -11.24 -3.20
C ILE A 254 13.50 -11.96 -3.38
N ASN A 255 13.50 -13.13 -4.01
CA ASN A 255 14.71 -13.91 -4.26
C ASN A 255 15.41 -13.48 -5.55
N PHE A 256 14.99 -12.37 -6.17
CA PHE A 256 15.60 -11.85 -7.38
C PHE A 256 17.04 -11.41 -7.09
N SER A 257 17.98 -12.32 -7.36
CA SER A 257 19.41 -12.08 -7.30
C SER A 257 19.90 -11.74 -8.70
N ASP A 258 19.71 -10.49 -9.11
CA ASP A 258 20.31 -9.99 -10.32
C ASP A 258 21.59 -9.24 -9.98
N THR A 259 22.58 -9.40 -10.86
CA THR A 259 23.82 -8.61 -10.91
C THR A 259 23.60 -7.12 -11.18
N ASN A 260 22.34 -6.68 -11.29
CA ASN A 260 21.95 -5.31 -11.55
C ASN A 260 22.28 -4.35 -10.38
N GLN A 261 22.91 -3.21 -10.70
CA GLN A 261 23.36 -2.19 -9.74
C GLN A 261 22.24 -1.39 -9.05
N HIS A 262 20.97 -1.70 -9.30
CA HIS A 262 19.85 -0.84 -8.90
C HIS A 262 18.79 -1.62 -8.14
N HIS A 263 18.34 -1.07 -7.02
CA HIS A 263 17.28 -1.64 -6.19
C HIS A 263 16.04 -0.72 -6.21
N CYS A 264 14.86 -1.33 -6.15
CA CYS A 264 13.61 -0.61 -5.94
C CYS A 264 13.20 -0.72 -4.48
N LEU A 265 13.04 0.44 -3.82
CA LEU A 265 12.61 0.49 -2.44
C LEU A 265 11.09 0.32 -2.37
N PHE A 266 10.64 -0.58 -1.49
CA PHE A 266 9.22 -0.75 -1.18
C PHE A 266 8.79 0.02 0.07
N SER A 267 9.72 0.66 0.78
CA SER A 267 9.45 1.59 1.89
C SER A 267 9.75 3.02 1.46
N MET A 268 9.25 3.98 2.24
CA MET A 268 9.88 5.30 2.24
C MET A 268 11.32 5.14 2.72
N PHE A 269 12.22 5.89 2.10
CA PHE A 269 13.62 5.97 2.51
C PHE A 269 13.88 7.40 2.92
N TRP A 270 14.33 7.55 4.15
CA TRP A 270 14.83 8.80 4.65
C TRP A 270 16.32 8.84 4.34
N ASP A 271 16.71 9.65 3.36
CA ASP A 271 18.11 9.87 3.09
C ASP A 271 18.64 10.86 4.12
N ASN A 272 19.53 10.39 4.99
CA ASN A 272 20.32 11.29 5.82
C ASN A 272 21.39 11.85 4.90
N ASP A 273 21.09 12.91 4.14
CA ASP A 273 22.09 13.68 3.41
C ASP A 273 23.05 14.35 4.42
N GLN A 274 23.93 13.54 5.00
CA GLN A 274 25.30 13.85 5.37
C GLN A 274 26.20 13.07 4.41
N SER A 275 26.10 13.40 3.12
CA SER A 275 27.09 13.05 2.11
C SER A 275 28.03 14.23 1.90
#